data_AF-A0A5C7Q0P6-F1
#
_entry.id   AF-A0A5C7Q0P6-F1
#
_cell.length_a   1.000
_cell.length_b   1.000
_cell.length_c   1.000
_cell.angle_alpha   90.00
_cell.angle_beta   90.00
_cell.angle_gamma   90.00
#
_symmetry.space_group_name_H-M   'P 1'
#
loop_
_entity.id
_entity.type
_entity.pdbx_description
1 polymer ?
#
loop_
_entity_poly.entity_id
_entity_poly.type
_entity_poly.pdbx_seq_one_letter_code
_entity_poly.pdbx_strand_id
1 'polypeptide(L)'
;MTYGNFDIASNLTETRHWEDGSPIYREVFSVTASTDRGDRIAHRYSFQTLAEAEALRARIEAAVKAGRTLDLVQWHPMDPVYGSEAYAQLDALGYWAQVEKMNDH
;
A
#
# COMPACT_ATOMS: atom_id res chain seq x y z
N MET A 1 -3.87 10.53 -14.21
CA MET A 1 -3.33 10.27 -12.86
C MET A 1 -2.15 9.34 -13.03
N THR A 2 -0.95 9.79 -12.71
CA THR A 2 0.28 9.03 -12.98
C THR A 2 0.94 8.72 -11.65
N TYR A 3 1.19 7.44 -11.39
CA TYR A 3 1.96 6.99 -10.25
C TYR A 3 3.44 7.09 -10.60
N GLY A 4 4.21 7.82 -9.78
CA GLY A 4 5.60 8.16 -10.07
C GLY A 4 6.57 7.92 -8.92
N ASN A 5 6.06 7.88 -7.69
CA ASN A 5 6.85 7.62 -6.50
C ASN A 5 6.61 6.17 -6.05
N PHE A 6 7.67 5.37 -5.94
CA PHE A 6 7.59 3.97 -5.54
C PHE A 6 8.36 3.77 -4.23
N ASP A 7 7.73 3.13 -3.26
CA ASP A 7 8.29 2.92 -1.92
C ASP A 7 7.97 1.50 -1.41
N ILE A 8 8.49 1.11 -0.24
CA ILE A 8 8.27 -0.21 0.35
C ILE A 8 7.61 -0.01 1.71
N ALA A 9 6.40 -0.52 1.85
CA ALA A 9 5.72 -0.59 3.13
C ALA A 9 6.00 -1.96 3.78
N SER A 10 6.16 -1.99 5.10
CA SER A 10 6.15 -3.24 5.86
C SER A 10 4.91 -3.33 6.73
N ASN A 11 4.42 -4.56 6.94
CA ASN A 11 3.30 -4.86 7.82
C ASN A 11 3.61 -6.13 8.61
N LEU A 12 3.18 -6.17 9.86
CA LEU A 12 3.16 -7.41 10.64
C LEU A 12 1.90 -8.20 10.26
N THR A 13 2.10 -9.40 9.73
CA THR A 13 1.01 -10.32 9.39
C THR A 13 1.11 -11.55 10.28
N GLU A 14 -0.03 -11.95 10.85
CA GLU A 14 -0.13 -13.22 11.57
C GLU A 14 0.01 -14.37 10.57
N THR A 15 0.91 -15.32 10.85
CA THR A 15 1.23 -16.41 9.93
C THR A 15 0.79 -17.77 10.44
N ARG A 16 1.01 -18.03 11.73
CA ARG A 16 0.79 -19.31 12.39
C ARG A 16 0.47 -19.07 13.86
N HIS A 17 0.16 -20.15 14.56
CA HIS A 17 0.03 -20.18 16.00
C HIS A 17 1.07 -21.15 16.59
N TRP A 18 1.55 -20.85 17.78
CA TRP A 18 2.26 -21.80 18.64
C TRP A 18 1.30 -22.85 19.21
N GLU A 19 1.83 -23.93 19.82
CA GLU A 19 1.01 -25.00 20.43
C GLU A 19 0.10 -24.50 21.56
N ASP A 20 0.46 -23.39 22.20
CA ASP A 20 -0.33 -22.71 23.23
C ASP A 20 -1.43 -21.80 22.66
N GLY A 21 -1.55 -21.72 21.33
CA GLY A 21 -2.50 -20.84 20.64
C GLY A 21 -2.03 -19.39 20.50
N SER A 22 -0.79 -19.05 20.86
CA SER A 22 -0.25 -17.71 20.68
C SER A 22 0.09 -17.42 19.21
N PRO A 23 -0.30 -16.26 18.65
CA PRO A 23 -0.03 -15.92 17.25
C PRO A 23 1.46 -15.67 16.99
N ILE A 24 1.92 -16.14 15.84
CA ILE A 24 3.25 -15.90 15.28
C ILE A 24 3.10 -14.85 14.20
N TYR A 25 3.59 -13.65 14.50
CA TYR A 25 3.67 -12.56 13.54
C TYR A 25 4.94 -12.65 12.72
N ARG A 26 4.84 -12.28 11.45
CA ARG A 26 5.97 -12.08 10.56
C ARG A 26 5.84 -10.73 9.87
N GLU A 27 6.94 -10.03 9.78
CA GLU A 27 7.02 -8.84 8.94
C GLU A 27 7.01 -9.26 7.46
N VAL A 28 6.12 -8.63 6.69
CA VAL A 28 6.03 -8.77 5.24
C VAL A 28 6.16 -7.40 4.59
N PHE A 29 6.71 -7.37 3.38
CA PHE A 29 7.02 -6.14 2.65
C PHE A 29 6.16 -6.07 1.38
N SER A 30 5.60 -4.92 1.05
CA SER A 30 4.90 -4.70 -0.20
C SER A 30 5.40 -3.43 -0.88
N VAL A 31 5.41 -3.43 -2.21
CA VAL A 31 5.73 -2.22 -2.98
C VAL A 31 4.49 -1.33 -2.99
N THR A 32 4.66 -0.05 -2.71
CA THR A 32 3.60 0.96 -2.81
C THR A 32 3.95 1.96 -3.88
N ALA A 33 2.91 2.53 -4.50
CA ALA A 33 3.06 3.63 -5.44
C ALA A 33 2.20 4.80 -5.01
N SER A 34 2.70 6.02 -5.17
CA SER A 34 1.95 7.24 -4.89
C SER A 34 2.01 8.24 -6.03
N THR A 35 0.98 9.10 -6.05
CA THR A 35 0.90 10.26 -6.95
C THR A 35 1.32 11.52 -6.20
N ASP A 36 1.63 12.59 -6.94
CA ASP A 36 1.96 13.89 -6.35
C ASP A 36 0.79 14.51 -5.55
N ARG A 37 -0.44 14.05 -5.79
CA ARG A 37 -1.64 14.47 -5.06
C ARG A 37 -1.84 13.73 -3.74
N GLY A 38 -1.04 12.70 -3.50
CA GLY A 38 -1.07 11.89 -2.27
C GLY A 38 -1.93 10.63 -2.35
N ASP A 39 -2.49 10.29 -3.51
CA ASP A 39 -3.14 8.99 -3.70
C ASP A 39 -2.11 7.87 -3.59
N ARG A 40 -2.51 6.75 -2.98
CA ARG A 40 -1.64 5.61 -2.73
C ARG A 40 -2.28 4.32 -3.20
N ILE A 41 -1.46 3.44 -3.75
CA ILE A 41 -1.81 2.06 -4.07
C ILE A 41 -0.71 1.12 -3.55
N ALA A 42 -1.11 -0.06 -3.08
CA ALA A 42 -0.21 -1.14 -2.71
C ALA A 42 -0.24 -2.24 -3.76
N HIS A 43 0.92 -2.82 -4.05
CA HIS A 43 1.02 -4.02 -4.86
C HIS A 43 0.37 -5.20 -4.14
N ARG A 44 -0.36 -6.04 -4.87
CA ARG A 44 -1.10 -7.18 -4.32
C ARG A 44 -0.21 -8.25 -3.68
N TYR A 45 0.97 -8.45 -4.25
CA TYR A 45 1.97 -9.35 -3.68
C TYR A 45 2.72 -8.69 -2.53
N SER A 46 2.82 -9.43 -1.44
CA SER A 46 3.75 -9.17 -0.34
C SER A 46 4.90 -10.18 -0.37
N PHE A 47 6.03 -9.74 0.15
CA PHE A 47 7.30 -10.46 0.17
C PHE A 47 7.73 -10.72 1.60
N GLN A 48 8.49 -11.79 1.77
CA GLN A 48 8.98 -12.20 3.08
C GLN A 48 10.28 -11.50 3.47
N THR A 49 10.94 -10.87 2.50
CA THR A 49 12.20 -10.16 2.68
C THR A 49 12.17 -8.80 2.00
N LEU A 50 12.91 -7.85 2.57
CA LEU A 50 13.07 -6.52 1.98
C LEU A 50 13.71 -6.59 0.58
N ALA A 51 14.71 -7.46 0.40
CA ALA A 51 15.43 -7.60 -0.87
C ALA A 51 14.51 -8.03 -2.04
N GLU A 52 13.54 -8.90 -1.80
CA GLU A 52 12.55 -9.29 -2.81
C GLU A 52 11.64 -8.11 -3.19
N ALA A 53 11.19 -7.34 -2.21
CA ALA A 53 10.39 -6.14 -2.44
C ALA A 53 11.19 -5.06 -3.20
N GLU A 54 12.47 -4.85 -2.85
CA GLU A 54 13.38 -3.94 -3.56
C GLU A 54 13.60 -4.37 -5.01
N ALA A 55 13.77 -5.67 -5.26
CA ALA A 55 13.90 -6.19 -6.62
C ALA A 55 12.65 -5.94 -7.46
N LEU A 56 11.45 -6.08 -6.87
CA LEU A 56 10.21 -5.71 -7.56
C LEU A 56 10.14 -4.20 -7.79
N ARG A 57 10.42 -3.37 -6.77
CA ARG A 57 10.40 -1.90 -6.88
C ARG A 57 11.29 -1.44 -8.04
N ALA A 58 12.53 -1.91 -8.10
CA ALA A 58 13.48 -1.56 -9.15
C ALA A 58 12.98 -1.95 -10.55
N ARG A 59 12.32 -3.11 -10.68
CA ARG A 59 11.73 -3.55 -11.96
C ARG A 59 10.56 -2.66 -12.38
N ILE A 60 9.71 -2.25 -11.43
CA ILE A 60 8.58 -1.35 -11.69
C ILE A 60 9.10 0.03 -12.10
N GLU A 61 10.03 0.60 -11.35
CA GLU A 61 10.66 1.89 -11.64
C GLU A 61 11.28 1.89 -13.05
N ALA A 62 12.03 0.85 -13.40
CA ALA A 62 12.63 0.72 -14.73
C ALA A 62 11.57 0.63 -15.83
N ALA A 63 10.48 -0.13 -15.61
CA ALA A 63 9.38 -0.26 -16.56
C ALA A 63 8.66 1.07 -16.79
N VAL A 64 8.37 1.81 -15.71
CA VAL A 64 7.71 3.11 -15.77
C VAL A 64 8.61 4.15 -16.43
N LYS A 65 9.91 4.16 -16.10
CA LYS A 65 10.89 5.02 -16.78
C LYS A 65 11.01 4.73 -18.27
N ALA A 66 10.77 3.47 -18.69
CA ALA A 66 10.69 3.08 -20.09
C ALA A 66 9.33 3.42 -20.75
N GLY A 67 8.44 4.14 -20.06
CA GLY A 67 7.15 4.58 -20.58
C GLY A 67 6.03 3.54 -20.46
N ARG A 68 6.23 2.45 -19.71
CA ARG A 68 5.17 1.47 -19.45
C ARG A 68 4.24 1.98 -18.35
N THR A 69 2.98 1.60 -18.43
CA THR A 69 1.97 1.89 -17.41
C THR A 69 1.86 0.73 -16.42
N LEU A 70 1.41 1.03 -15.20
CA LEU A 70 1.08 0.01 -14.21
C LEU A 70 -0.18 -0.75 -14.64
N ASP A 71 -0.19 -2.07 -14.50
CA ASP A 71 -1.41 -2.88 -14.56
C ASP A 71 -2.14 -2.78 -13.22
N LEU A 72 -3.14 -1.91 -13.14
CA LEU A 72 -3.88 -1.63 -11.90
C LEU A 72 -4.60 -2.85 -11.30
N VAL A 73 -4.77 -3.95 -12.04
CA VAL A 73 -5.30 -5.22 -11.49
C VAL A 73 -4.35 -5.84 -10.45
N GLN A 74 -3.06 -5.52 -10.52
CA GLN A 74 -2.05 -5.96 -9.56
C GLN A 74 -1.94 -5.06 -8.31
N TRP A 75 -2.81 -4.05 -8.19
CA TRP A 75 -2.73 -3.05 -7.13
C TRP A 75 -4.07 -2.88 -6.42
N HIS A 76 -4.00 -2.49 -5.16
CA HIS A 76 -5.16 -2.16 -4.35
C HIS A 76 -5.02 -0.74 -3.80
N PRO A 77 -6.13 0.01 -3.73
CA PRO A 77 -6.13 1.34 -3.15
C PRO A 77 -5.72 1.28 -1.68
N MET A 78 -4.91 2.25 -1.27
CA MET A 78 -4.61 2.54 0.12
C MET A 78 -5.19 3.90 0.47
N ASP A 79 -5.33 4.15 1.77
CA ASP A 79 -5.66 5.49 2.25
C ASP A 79 -4.64 6.51 1.72
N PRO A 80 -5.10 7.67 1.22
CA PRO A 80 -4.21 8.72 0.77
C PRO A 80 -3.28 9.21 1.88
N VAL A 81 -2.16 9.82 1.51
CA VAL A 81 -1.25 10.44 2.47
C VAL A 81 -2.01 11.48 3.31
N TYR A 82 -1.97 11.35 4.63
CA TYR A 82 -2.61 12.31 5.54
C TYR A 82 -2.14 13.74 5.26
N GLY A 83 -3.08 14.68 5.16
CA GLY A 83 -2.80 16.09 4.83
C GLY A 83 -2.52 16.37 3.35
N SER A 84 -2.62 15.38 2.47
CA SER A 84 -2.53 15.58 1.01
C SER A 84 -3.81 16.13 0.39
N GLU A 85 -3.73 16.58 -0.87
CA GLU A 85 -4.90 17.03 -1.64
C GLU A 85 -5.94 15.91 -1.77
N ALA A 86 -5.50 14.69 -2.08
CA ALA A 86 -6.39 13.52 -2.17
C ALA A 86 -7.09 13.22 -0.83
N TYR A 87 -6.36 13.35 0.29
CA TYR A 87 -6.95 13.19 1.62
C TYR A 87 -8.02 14.25 1.91
N ALA A 88 -7.71 15.52 1.63
CA ALA A 88 -8.63 16.64 1.84
C ALA A 88 -9.90 16.53 0.98
N GLN A 89 -9.78 16.00 -0.24
CA GLN A 89 -10.94 15.74 -1.10
C GLN A 89 -11.86 14.67 -0.53
N LEU A 90 -11.30 13.56 -0.01
CA LEU A 90 -12.11 12.53 0.67
C LEU A 90 -12.77 13.07 1.94
N ASP A 91 -12.05 13.88 2.70
CA ASP A 91 -12.58 14.52 3.92
C ASP A 91 -13.75 15.46 3.62
N ALA A 92 -13.61 16.31 2.58
CA ALA A 92 -14.68 17.19 2.13
C ALA A 92 -15.94 16.44 1.66
N LEU A 93 -15.80 15.19 1.21
CA LEU A 93 -16.90 14.30 0.83
C LEU A 93 -17.50 13.54 2.03
N GLY A 94 -16.98 13.74 3.24
CA GLY A 94 -17.45 13.08 4.46
C GLY A 94 -17.02 11.62 4.58
N TYR A 95 -16.04 11.17 3.78
CA TYR A 95 -15.58 9.78 3.76
C TYR A 95 -15.06 9.33 5.14
N TRP A 96 -14.19 10.13 5.77
CA TRP A 96 -13.61 9.77 7.07
C TRP A 96 -14.64 9.72 8.19
N ALA A 97 -15.58 10.67 8.20
CA ALA A 97 -16.71 10.65 9.15
C ALA A 97 -17.60 9.41 8.98
N GLN A 98 -17.67 8.82 7.78
CA GLN A 98 -18.38 7.56 7.55
C GLN A 98 -17.55 6.36 8.02
N VAL A 99 -16.24 6.34 7.76
CA VAL A 99 -15.33 5.29 8.25
C VAL A 99 -15.33 5.21 9.78
N GLU A 100 -15.28 6.35 10.47
CA GLU A 100 -15.36 6.41 11.95
C GLU A 100 -16.65 5.77 12.48
N LYS A 101 -17.80 6.10 11.89
CA LYS A 101 -19.09 5.50 12.29
C LYS A 101 -19.15 3.98 12.08
N MET A 102 -18.43 3.45 11.09
CA MET A 102 -18.39 2.01 10.82
C MET A 102 -17.48 1.25 11.78
N ASN A 103 -16.49 1.92 12.36
CA ASN A 103 -15.51 1.32 13.30
C ASN A 103 -15.95 1.39 14.77
N ASP A 104 -16.99 2.17 15.09
CA ASP A 104 -17.58 2.31 16.44
C ASP A 104 -18.67 1.24 16.75
N HIS A 105 -18.69 0.11 16.04
CA HIS A 105 -19.65 -1.00 16.20
C HIS A 105 -18.94 -2.34 16.38
#